data_AF-A0A3C1X8Y0-F1
#
_entry.id   AF-A0A3C1X8Y0-F1
#
_cell.length_a   1.000
_cell.length_b   1.000
_cell.length_c   1.000
_cell.angle_alpha   90.00
_cell.angle_beta   90.00
_cell.angle_gamma   90.00
#
_symmetry.space_group_name_H-M   'P 1'
#
loop_
_entity.id
_entity.type
_entity.pdbx_description
1 polymer ?
#
loop_
_entity_poly.entity_id
_entity_poly.type
_entity_poly.pdbx_seq_one_letter_code
_entity_poly.pdbx_strand_id
1 'polypeptide(L)'
;MALDSYSACVCGSGKKLKFCCQDVMQDLSRASSLRQNQPEVAVQILRGLRAKHADKESVARELIGVLLDLNRTEEALAVGAEFLKTQPDNPLMLVTMSELRLVVNGFDSTRRLLHRAFQIASKTRPDDVASLAFRVSMEMLQRGSLFSAREHMTLALRLSRGDMQQRILNRLMSLEADRHLPSVCRTSWGLLPVKGSDEVLGQDQRARKLCLLGCFEPAAIVYNRLADQQPTDGAVWFNLGLCQLWDGRDREGGASLRHAATLLTDAEQAIDAEILAQLIEIQFSDDRSYISSVRLQVHSVSELVSRLRNSSNIRFLNSHDHENCQHFPGTDHVAEVVMLRDPVGTTGLDALPESLADVDVFDVIDEDAAKEAGVPGSFIEVTTLDRLLDAALVSLRDLLGDLILTGAADEKRERISSDPAALAMFDLRHVRPADMKETVYRRLTSEELVACIGRWTARPLAVLGGRLRRRPLRLQSCGDRWWLPLWCCMNCWGAPKCMLRCRTPLSVCSWLRGRPWKSTATRIWALSTR
;
A
#
# COMPACT_ATOMS: atom_id res chain seq x y z
N MET A 1 15.07 -38.23 16.06
CA MET A 1 14.55 -39.26 15.14
C MET A 1 15.65 -39.58 14.14
N ALA A 2 16.08 -40.83 14.02
CA ALA A 2 17.12 -41.20 13.06
C ALA A 2 16.56 -41.05 11.64
N LEU A 3 17.16 -40.16 10.84
CA LEU A 3 16.80 -40.00 9.43
C LEU A 3 17.15 -41.29 8.69
N ASP A 4 16.20 -41.83 7.93
CA ASP A 4 16.43 -43.02 7.11
C ASP A 4 17.57 -42.74 6.10
N SER A 5 18.62 -43.57 6.15
CA SER A 5 19.79 -43.47 5.28
C SER A 5 19.47 -43.56 3.78
N TYR A 6 18.32 -44.15 3.42
CA TYR A 6 17.86 -44.27 2.03
C TYR A 6 16.89 -43.16 1.60
N SER A 7 16.45 -42.30 2.52
CA SER A 7 15.63 -41.14 2.20
C SER A 7 16.38 -40.10 1.38
N ALA A 8 15.64 -39.25 0.67
CA ALA A 8 16.23 -38.12 -0.04
C ALA A 8 16.95 -37.19 0.95
N CYS A 9 18.16 -36.76 0.62
CA CYS A 9 18.93 -35.90 1.50
C CYS A 9 18.27 -34.52 1.62
N VAL A 10 18.11 -34.07 2.86
CA VAL A 10 17.50 -32.78 3.20
C VAL A 10 18.27 -31.57 2.66
N CYS A 11 19.52 -31.76 2.24
CA CYS A 11 20.37 -30.68 1.70
C CYS A 11 20.00 -30.24 0.27
N GLY A 12 18.99 -30.87 -0.33
CA GLY A 12 18.49 -30.50 -1.65
C GLY A 12 19.36 -30.96 -2.82
N SER A 13 20.36 -31.83 -2.60
CA SER A 13 21.22 -32.38 -3.66
C SER A 13 20.53 -33.38 -4.60
N GLY A 14 19.32 -33.84 -4.24
CA GLY A 14 18.59 -34.89 -4.95
C GLY A 14 19.15 -36.31 -4.75
N LYS A 15 20.26 -36.47 -4.01
CA LYS A 15 20.86 -37.78 -3.68
C LYS A 15 20.27 -38.35 -2.39
N LYS A 16 20.39 -39.67 -2.17
CA LYS A 16 20.03 -40.30 -0.89
C LYS A 16 20.99 -39.85 0.21
N LEU A 17 20.51 -39.76 1.45
CA LEU A 17 21.27 -39.29 2.61
C LEU A 17 22.63 -39.99 2.76
N LYS A 18 22.64 -41.33 2.63
CA LYS A 18 23.86 -42.15 2.72
C LYS A 18 24.95 -41.81 1.70
N PHE A 19 24.58 -41.20 0.58
CA PHE A 19 25.50 -40.83 -0.51
C PHE A 19 25.80 -39.32 -0.55
N CYS A 20 25.26 -38.55 0.41
CA CYS A 20 25.37 -37.10 0.37
C CYS A 20 25.96 -36.51 1.65
N CYS A 21 25.28 -36.65 2.79
CA CYS A 21 25.63 -35.93 4.03
C CYS A 21 25.84 -36.86 5.22
N GLN A 22 25.81 -38.18 5.03
CA GLN A 22 25.96 -39.17 6.11
C GLN A 22 27.26 -38.99 6.92
N ASP A 23 28.33 -38.61 6.24
CA ASP A 23 29.65 -38.33 6.81
C ASP A 23 29.66 -37.15 7.78
N VAL A 24 28.74 -36.19 7.63
CA VAL A 24 28.63 -35.02 8.49
C VAL A 24 27.46 -35.07 9.49
N MET A 25 26.60 -36.09 9.41
CA MET A 25 25.34 -36.16 10.18
C MET A 25 25.56 -36.17 11.70
N GLN A 26 26.57 -36.88 12.19
CA GLN A 26 26.81 -37.01 13.63
C GLN A 26 27.23 -35.65 14.23
N ASP A 27 28.15 -34.95 13.57
CA ASP A 27 28.62 -33.65 14.01
C ASP A 27 27.55 -32.55 13.81
N LEU A 28 26.72 -32.64 12.77
CA LEU A 28 25.56 -31.74 12.61
C LEU A 28 24.54 -31.92 13.75
N SER A 29 24.26 -33.16 14.14
CA SER A 29 23.39 -33.45 15.28
C SER A 29 23.97 -32.89 16.58
N ARG A 30 25.29 -33.04 16.78
CA ARG A 30 26.01 -32.46 17.93
C ARG A 30 25.96 -30.93 17.93
N ALA A 31 26.19 -30.28 16.79
CA ALA A 31 26.08 -28.83 16.69
C ALA A 31 24.64 -28.36 16.98
N SER A 32 23.64 -29.07 16.47
CA SER A 32 22.22 -28.76 16.70
C SER A 32 21.82 -28.88 18.17
N SER A 33 22.36 -29.84 18.94
CA SER A 33 22.05 -29.95 20.37
C SER A 33 22.71 -28.86 21.21
N LEU A 34 23.86 -28.35 20.77
CA LEU A 34 24.57 -27.24 21.41
C LEU A 34 23.98 -25.87 21.07
N ARG A 35 23.24 -25.74 19.95
CA ARG A 35 22.72 -24.47 19.42
C ARG A 35 22.01 -23.59 20.46
N GLN A 36 21.24 -24.17 21.38
CA GLN A 36 20.47 -23.41 22.37
C GLN A 36 21.29 -22.97 23.59
N ASN A 37 22.20 -23.82 24.08
CA ASN A 37 22.89 -23.60 25.36
C ASN A 37 24.34 -23.12 25.18
N GLN A 38 24.98 -23.48 24.07
CA GLN A 38 26.39 -23.21 23.76
C GLN A 38 26.55 -22.85 22.27
N PRO A 39 25.91 -21.78 21.77
CA PRO A 39 25.87 -21.46 20.36
C PRO A 39 27.27 -21.19 19.75
N GLU A 40 28.19 -20.59 20.51
CA GLU A 40 29.57 -20.37 20.03
C GLU A 40 30.35 -21.68 19.81
N VAL A 41 30.10 -22.70 20.64
CA VAL A 41 30.70 -24.03 20.44
C VAL A 41 30.11 -24.69 19.19
N ALA A 42 28.80 -24.52 18.95
CA ALA A 42 28.16 -24.99 17.72
C ALA A 42 28.76 -24.31 16.48
N VAL A 43 29.01 -22.99 16.52
CA VAL A 43 29.70 -22.26 15.43
C VAL A 43 31.09 -22.83 15.17
N GLN A 44 31.88 -23.10 16.22
CA GLN A 44 33.22 -23.69 16.06
C GLN A 44 33.19 -25.06 15.39
N ILE A 45 32.28 -25.94 15.82
CA ILE A 45 32.09 -27.27 15.20
C ILE A 45 31.71 -27.12 13.72
N LEU A 46 30.75 -26.26 13.41
CA LEU A 46 30.25 -26.06 12.05
C LEU A 46 31.30 -25.43 11.13
N ARG A 47 32.14 -24.52 11.62
CA ARG A 47 33.30 -24.00 10.88
C ARG A 47 34.34 -25.07 10.60
N GLY A 48 34.65 -25.91 11.60
CA GLY A 48 35.56 -27.05 11.43
C GLY A 48 35.05 -28.06 10.40
N LEU A 49 33.75 -28.36 10.42
CA LEU A 49 33.09 -29.19 9.41
C LEU A 49 33.18 -28.55 8.03
N ARG A 50 32.85 -27.26 7.91
CA ARG A 50 32.85 -26.55 6.63
C ARG A 50 34.23 -26.48 5.99
N ALA A 51 35.30 -26.41 6.79
CA ALA A 51 36.67 -26.46 6.28
C ALA A 51 36.99 -27.81 5.61
N LYS A 52 36.42 -28.92 6.12
CA LYS A 52 36.61 -30.28 5.58
C LYS A 52 35.60 -30.63 4.47
N HIS A 53 34.41 -30.02 4.52
CA HIS A 53 33.23 -30.38 3.75
C HIS A 53 32.56 -29.13 3.15
N ALA A 54 33.33 -28.31 2.44
CA ALA A 54 32.86 -27.03 1.89
C ALA A 54 31.75 -27.17 0.84
N ASP A 55 31.60 -28.36 0.24
CA ASP A 55 30.57 -28.71 -0.73
C ASP A 55 29.23 -29.10 -0.08
N LYS A 56 29.17 -29.29 1.25
CA LYS A 56 27.94 -29.75 1.91
C LYS A 56 27.05 -28.57 2.27
N GLU A 57 25.97 -28.41 1.51
CA GLU A 57 24.93 -27.41 1.78
C GLU A 57 24.43 -27.46 3.22
N SER A 58 24.22 -28.67 3.77
CA SER A 58 23.66 -28.84 5.11
C SER A 58 24.54 -28.21 6.19
N VAL A 59 25.86 -28.27 6.03
CA VAL A 59 26.81 -27.65 6.96
C VAL A 59 26.74 -26.12 6.84
N ALA A 60 26.72 -25.60 5.61
CA ALA A 60 26.62 -24.16 5.37
C ALA A 60 25.30 -23.59 5.91
N ARG A 61 24.18 -24.27 5.68
CA ARG A 61 22.85 -23.85 6.14
C ARG A 61 22.71 -23.89 7.66
N GLU A 62 23.20 -24.93 8.33
CA GLU A 62 23.18 -24.95 9.80
C GLU A 62 24.08 -23.83 10.37
N LEU A 63 25.25 -23.58 9.77
CA LEU A 63 26.12 -22.48 10.19
C LEU A 63 25.43 -21.11 10.02
N ILE A 64 24.75 -20.88 8.89
CA ILE A 64 23.93 -19.68 8.66
C ILE A 64 22.88 -19.56 9.77
N GLY A 65 22.14 -20.64 10.08
CA GLY A 65 21.11 -20.64 11.11
C GLY A 65 21.63 -20.24 12.49
N VAL A 66 22.75 -20.83 12.95
CA VAL A 66 23.33 -20.49 14.26
C VAL A 66 23.86 -19.05 14.29
N LEU A 67 24.47 -18.57 13.19
CA LEU A 67 24.94 -17.19 13.10
C LEU A 67 23.79 -16.18 13.17
N LEU A 68 22.64 -16.49 12.56
CA LEU A 68 21.45 -15.64 12.64
C LEU A 68 20.87 -15.60 14.06
N ASP A 69 20.85 -16.72 14.79
CA ASP A 69 20.43 -16.73 16.20
C ASP A 69 21.32 -15.85 17.08
N LEU A 70 22.60 -15.72 16.71
CA LEU A 70 23.58 -14.85 17.37
C LEU A 70 23.55 -13.39 16.88
N ASN A 71 22.60 -13.02 16.01
CA ASN A 71 22.54 -11.72 15.33
C ASN A 71 23.80 -11.37 14.50
N ARG A 72 24.56 -12.38 14.04
CA ARG A 72 25.77 -12.23 13.22
C ARG A 72 25.42 -12.30 11.73
N THR A 73 24.53 -11.41 11.30
CA THR A 73 23.90 -11.44 9.97
C THR A 73 24.88 -11.30 8.82
N GLU A 74 25.91 -10.45 8.94
CA GLU A 74 26.91 -10.26 7.89
C GLU A 74 27.75 -11.53 7.65
N GLU A 75 28.12 -12.22 8.72
CA GLU A 75 28.85 -13.49 8.63
C GLU A 75 28.00 -14.59 8.02
N ALA A 76 26.71 -14.64 8.36
CA ALA A 76 25.76 -15.57 7.74
C ALA A 76 25.64 -15.32 6.22
N LEU A 77 25.54 -14.06 5.81
CA LEU A 77 25.52 -13.68 4.40
C LEU A 77 26.82 -14.09 3.68
N ALA A 78 27.97 -13.91 4.31
CA ALA A 78 29.27 -14.32 3.76
C ALA A 78 29.34 -15.84 3.54
N VAL A 79 28.88 -16.63 4.51
CA VAL A 79 28.87 -18.10 4.42
C VAL A 79 28.10 -18.59 3.20
N GLY A 80 26.86 -18.12 3.01
CA GLY A 80 26.05 -18.55 1.88
C GLY A 80 26.52 -17.97 0.55
N ALA A 81 27.06 -16.75 0.54
CA ALA A 81 27.66 -16.17 -0.67
C ALA A 81 28.88 -16.97 -1.14
N GLU A 82 29.76 -17.39 -0.22
CA GLU A 82 30.90 -18.25 -0.53
C GLU A 82 30.46 -19.63 -1.03
N PHE A 83 29.41 -20.21 -0.42
CA PHE A 83 28.86 -21.48 -0.88
C PHE A 83 28.31 -21.38 -2.31
N LEU A 84 27.57 -20.31 -2.64
CA LEU A 84 27.03 -20.10 -3.98
C LEU A 84 28.12 -19.79 -5.03
N LYS A 85 29.35 -19.45 -4.64
CA LYS A 85 30.47 -19.35 -5.60
C LYS A 85 30.85 -20.73 -6.15
N THR A 86 30.80 -21.77 -5.31
CA THR A 86 31.19 -23.13 -5.70
C THR A 86 30.00 -23.93 -6.23
N GLN A 87 28.80 -23.70 -5.69
CA GLN A 87 27.56 -24.38 -6.08
C GLN A 87 26.47 -23.37 -6.41
N PRO A 88 26.56 -22.70 -7.58
CA PRO A 88 25.77 -21.53 -7.88
C PRO A 88 24.28 -21.83 -8.16
N ASP A 89 23.95 -23.09 -8.49
CA ASP A 89 22.57 -23.55 -8.76
C ASP A 89 22.00 -24.45 -7.67
N ASN A 90 22.55 -24.43 -6.44
CA ASN A 90 21.96 -25.16 -5.33
C ASN A 90 20.57 -24.57 -4.96
N PRO A 91 19.46 -25.32 -5.13
CA PRO A 91 18.12 -24.74 -5.01
C PRO A 91 17.80 -24.24 -3.59
N LEU A 92 18.23 -24.98 -2.57
CA LEU A 92 17.93 -24.64 -1.18
C LEU A 92 18.72 -23.40 -0.75
N MET A 93 20.02 -23.36 -1.03
CA MET A 93 20.84 -22.19 -0.71
C MET A 93 20.39 -20.95 -1.48
N LEU A 94 19.95 -21.08 -2.74
CA LEU A 94 19.38 -19.95 -3.49
C LEU A 94 18.14 -19.37 -2.79
N VAL A 95 17.23 -20.20 -2.28
CA VAL A 95 16.05 -19.73 -1.55
C VAL A 95 16.45 -19.12 -0.20
N THR A 96 17.28 -19.81 0.60
CA THR A 96 17.73 -19.30 1.91
C THR A 96 18.45 -17.95 1.78
N MET A 97 19.34 -17.81 0.81
CA MET A 97 20.06 -16.56 0.59
C MET A 97 19.17 -15.46 0.03
N SER A 98 18.17 -15.80 -0.79
CA SER A 98 17.18 -14.84 -1.26
C SER A 98 16.33 -14.32 -0.10
N GLU A 99 15.87 -15.19 0.79
CA GLU A 99 15.08 -14.81 1.96
C GLU A 99 15.88 -13.91 2.90
N LEU A 100 17.13 -14.29 3.21
CA LEU A 100 17.99 -13.51 4.08
C LEU A 100 18.30 -12.13 3.50
N ARG A 101 18.68 -12.06 2.22
CA ARG A 101 18.97 -10.78 1.56
C ARG A 101 17.74 -9.91 1.38
N LEU A 102 16.57 -10.50 1.15
CA LEU A 102 15.32 -9.75 1.06
C LEU A 102 15.06 -8.99 2.37
N VAL A 103 15.25 -9.66 3.51
CA VAL A 103 15.08 -9.02 4.83
C VAL A 103 16.13 -7.95 5.11
N VAL A 104 17.39 -8.18 4.72
CA VAL A 104 18.51 -7.29 5.08
C VAL A 104 18.67 -6.12 4.12
N ASN A 105 18.52 -6.36 2.83
CA ASN A 105 18.86 -5.40 1.77
C ASN A 105 17.61 -4.94 0.98
N GLY A 106 16.48 -5.62 1.15
CA GLY A 106 15.25 -5.36 0.39
C GLY A 106 15.23 -6.02 -0.98
N PHE A 107 14.11 -5.82 -1.67
CA PHE A 107 13.84 -6.44 -2.96
C PHE A 107 14.84 -6.06 -4.06
N ASP A 108 15.14 -4.77 -4.23
CA ASP A 108 15.89 -4.29 -5.41
C ASP A 108 17.30 -4.88 -5.50
N SER A 109 18.02 -4.92 -4.38
CA SER A 109 19.35 -5.54 -4.30
C SER A 109 19.31 -7.06 -4.44
N THR A 110 18.15 -7.68 -4.14
CA THR A 110 17.99 -9.14 -4.09
C THR A 110 17.34 -9.70 -5.35
N ARG A 111 16.75 -8.84 -6.18
CA ARG A 111 15.94 -9.17 -7.36
C ARG A 111 16.53 -10.24 -8.26
N ARG A 112 17.81 -10.10 -8.63
CA ARG A 112 18.50 -11.09 -9.48
C ARG A 112 18.59 -12.47 -8.83
N LEU A 113 18.83 -12.52 -7.52
CA LEU A 113 18.92 -13.77 -6.77
C LEU A 113 17.54 -14.41 -6.61
N LEU A 114 16.49 -13.61 -6.36
CA LEU A 114 15.09 -14.05 -6.32
C LEU A 114 14.68 -14.72 -7.63
N HIS A 115 14.91 -14.05 -8.76
CA HIS A 115 14.58 -14.60 -10.08
C HIS A 115 15.31 -15.92 -10.36
N ARG A 116 16.57 -16.04 -9.94
CA ARG A 116 17.31 -17.29 -10.06
C ARG A 116 16.74 -18.38 -9.15
N ALA A 117 16.41 -18.05 -7.91
CA ALA A 117 15.75 -18.99 -6.98
C ALA A 117 14.41 -19.47 -7.54
N PHE A 118 13.59 -18.57 -8.10
CA PHE A 118 12.33 -18.95 -8.74
C PHE A 118 12.53 -19.88 -9.93
N GLN A 119 13.50 -19.61 -10.81
CA GLN A 119 13.75 -20.47 -11.98
C GLN A 119 14.24 -21.86 -11.60
N ILE A 120 15.17 -21.95 -10.63
CA ILE A 120 15.83 -23.21 -10.28
C ILE A 120 14.98 -24.02 -9.28
N ALA A 121 14.38 -23.38 -8.29
CA ALA A 121 13.77 -24.07 -7.15
C ALA A 121 12.27 -24.36 -7.32
N SER A 122 11.55 -23.69 -8.23
CA SER A 122 10.07 -23.82 -8.33
C SER A 122 9.57 -25.25 -8.53
N LYS A 123 10.34 -26.10 -9.25
CA LYS A 123 9.93 -27.48 -9.51
C LYS A 123 10.21 -28.41 -8.33
N THR A 124 11.35 -28.24 -7.67
CA THR A 124 11.82 -29.14 -6.61
C THR A 124 11.39 -28.71 -5.21
N ARG A 125 11.13 -27.41 -5.02
CA ARG A 125 10.84 -26.78 -3.73
C ARG A 125 9.71 -25.72 -3.87
N PRO A 126 8.53 -26.10 -4.39
CA PRO A 126 7.45 -25.15 -4.66
C PRO A 126 6.98 -24.42 -3.40
N ASP A 127 6.91 -25.08 -2.24
CA ASP A 127 6.46 -24.45 -0.99
C ASP A 127 7.44 -23.37 -0.49
N ASP A 128 8.75 -23.59 -0.62
CA ASP A 128 9.75 -22.58 -0.23
C ASP A 128 9.73 -21.38 -1.18
N VAL A 129 9.56 -21.63 -2.48
CA VAL A 129 9.35 -20.55 -3.46
C VAL A 129 8.05 -19.81 -3.18
N ALA A 130 6.98 -20.51 -2.77
CA ALA A 130 5.73 -19.87 -2.38
C ALA A 130 5.91 -18.96 -1.17
N SER A 131 6.65 -19.40 -0.15
CA SER A 131 6.99 -18.58 1.02
C SER A 131 7.79 -17.34 0.63
N LEU A 132 8.80 -17.51 -0.21
CA LEU A 132 9.62 -16.42 -0.70
C LEU A 132 8.80 -15.41 -1.52
N ALA A 133 7.97 -15.88 -2.46
CA ALA A 133 7.07 -15.03 -3.25
C ALA A 133 6.05 -14.30 -2.36
N PHE A 134 5.51 -14.95 -1.33
CA PHE A 134 4.64 -14.29 -0.37
C PHE A 134 5.38 -13.19 0.41
N ARG A 135 6.64 -13.40 0.83
CA ARG A 135 7.45 -12.34 1.46
C ARG A 135 7.67 -11.16 0.52
N VAL A 136 8.03 -11.41 -0.74
CA VAL A 136 8.15 -10.35 -1.75
C VAL A 136 6.82 -9.59 -1.87
N SER A 137 5.68 -10.29 -1.92
CA SER A 137 4.38 -9.64 -2.01
C SER A 137 4.09 -8.70 -0.83
N MET A 138 4.49 -9.09 0.38
CA MET A 138 4.29 -8.27 1.58
C MET A 138 5.20 -7.04 1.60
N GLU A 139 6.45 -7.16 1.14
CA GLU A 139 7.33 -6.01 0.98
C GLU A 139 6.79 -5.04 -0.09
N MET A 140 6.26 -5.56 -1.19
CA MET A 140 5.65 -4.73 -2.25
C MET A 140 4.41 -3.98 -1.75
N LEU A 141 3.59 -4.59 -0.89
CA LEU A 141 2.50 -3.89 -0.22
C LEU A 141 3.00 -2.75 0.67
N GLN A 142 4.09 -2.97 1.42
CA GLN A 142 4.68 -1.92 2.27
C GLN A 142 5.22 -0.74 1.45
N ARG A 143 5.72 -1.01 0.25
CA ARG A 143 6.19 0.00 -0.71
C ARG A 143 5.06 0.70 -1.48
N GLY A 144 3.83 0.18 -1.40
CA GLY A 144 2.67 0.68 -2.16
C GLY A 144 2.60 0.19 -3.61
N SER A 145 3.45 -0.75 -4.03
CA SER A 145 3.45 -1.35 -5.37
C SER A 145 2.42 -2.48 -5.44
N LEU A 146 1.14 -2.12 -5.55
CA LEU A 146 0.02 -3.07 -5.43
C LEU A 146 0.00 -4.13 -6.55
N PHE A 147 0.36 -3.77 -7.78
CA PHE A 147 0.39 -4.71 -8.91
C PHE A 147 1.44 -5.80 -8.69
N SER A 148 2.66 -5.41 -8.30
CA SER A 148 3.72 -6.35 -7.94
C SER A 148 3.33 -7.24 -6.76
N ALA A 149 2.77 -6.63 -5.70
CA ALA A 149 2.28 -7.37 -4.55
C ALA A 149 1.29 -8.46 -4.94
N ARG A 150 0.27 -8.08 -5.72
CA ARG A 150 -0.78 -9.00 -6.15
C ARG A 150 -0.21 -10.17 -6.94
N GLU A 151 0.62 -9.92 -7.95
CA GLU A 151 1.13 -10.99 -8.80
C GLU A 151 2.09 -11.95 -8.07
N HIS A 152 2.95 -11.43 -7.18
CA HIS A 152 3.76 -12.29 -6.33
C HIS A 152 2.90 -13.12 -5.37
N MET A 153 1.78 -12.57 -4.89
CA MET A 153 0.83 -13.31 -4.05
C MET A 153 0.08 -14.40 -4.85
N THR A 154 -0.28 -14.12 -6.10
CA THR A 154 -0.84 -15.11 -7.04
C THR A 154 0.15 -16.25 -7.32
N LEU A 155 1.43 -15.93 -7.54
CA LEU A 155 2.49 -16.93 -7.66
C LEU A 155 2.58 -17.81 -6.41
N ALA A 156 2.61 -17.18 -5.22
CA ALA A 156 2.66 -17.88 -3.95
C ALA A 156 1.44 -18.81 -3.77
N LEU A 157 0.24 -18.34 -4.11
CA LEU A 157 -0.99 -19.13 -4.02
C LEU A 157 -0.96 -20.38 -4.92
N ARG A 158 -0.42 -20.24 -6.14
CA ARG A 158 -0.30 -21.35 -7.10
C ARG A 158 0.64 -22.45 -6.61
N LEU A 159 1.74 -22.06 -5.97
CA LEU A 159 2.80 -22.98 -5.54
C LEU A 159 2.55 -23.59 -4.16
N SER A 160 1.91 -22.86 -3.24
CA SER A 160 1.65 -23.29 -1.87
C SER A 160 0.60 -24.40 -1.75
N ARG A 161 0.67 -25.14 -0.64
CA ARG A 161 -0.31 -26.16 -0.22
C ARG A 161 -0.69 -25.97 1.26
N GLY A 162 -1.78 -26.60 1.70
CA GLY A 162 -2.20 -26.64 3.10
C GLY A 162 -2.49 -25.28 3.72
N ASP A 163 -2.10 -25.09 4.99
CA ASP A 163 -2.38 -23.89 5.78
C ASP A 163 -1.76 -22.62 5.18
N MET A 164 -0.57 -22.74 4.57
CA MET A 164 0.10 -21.64 3.85
C MET A 164 -0.80 -21.12 2.73
N GLN A 165 -1.39 -22.02 1.95
CA GLN A 165 -2.28 -21.67 0.84
C GLN A 165 -3.52 -20.93 1.33
N GLN A 166 -4.13 -21.41 2.43
CA GLN A 166 -5.30 -20.75 3.04
C GLN A 166 -4.95 -19.34 3.56
N ARG A 167 -3.77 -19.18 4.19
CA ARG A 167 -3.28 -17.89 4.65
C ARG A 167 -3.08 -16.90 3.50
N ILE A 168 -2.46 -17.34 2.40
CA ILE A 168 -2.24 -16.52 1.20
C ILE A 168 -3.59 -16.15 0.56
N LEU A 169 -4.51 -17.11 0.44
CA LEU A 169 -5.85 -16.88 -0.10
C LEU A 169 -6.61 -15.83 0.72
N ASN A 170 -6.62 -15.95 2.04
CA ASN A 170 -7.27 -14.96 2.92
C ASN A 170 -6.67 -13.57 2.77
N ARG A 171 -5.34 -13.47 2.58
CA ARG A 171 -4.68 -12.18 2.35
C ARG A 171 -5.06 -11.58 1.00
N LEU A 172 -5.11 -12.40 -0.05
CA LEU A 172 -5.52 -11.97 -1.39
C LEU A 172 -6.99 -11.51 -1.40
N MET A 173 -7.88 -12.27 -0.76
CA MET A 173 -9.29 -11.88 -0.59
C MET A 173 -9.42 -10.58 0.19
N SER A 174 -8.62 -10.36 1.24
CA SER A 174 -8.63 -9.09 1.97
C SER A 174 -8.20 -7.91 1.08
N LEU A 175 -7.22 -8.10 0.20
CA LEU A 175 -6.79 -7.09 -0.76
C LEU A 175 -7.89 -6.82 -1.81
N GLU A 176 -8.53 -7.87 -2.31
CA GLU A 176 -9.61 -7.77 -3.31
C GLU A 176 -10.94 -7.26 -2.75
N ALA A 177 -11.18 -7.43 -1.44
CA ALA A 177 -12.34 -6.89 -0.74
C ALA A 177 -12.13 -5.44 -0.28
N ASP A 178 -10.90 -4.93 -0.35
CA ASP A 178 -10.60 -3.57 0.06
C ASP A 178 -11.23 -2.56 -0.91
N ARG A 179 -12.36 -2.00 -0.48
CA ARG A 179 -13.08 -0.96 -1.22
C ARG A 179 -12.25 0.31 -1.40
N HIS A 180 -11.24 0.53 -0.57
CA HIS A 180 -10.36 1.70 -0.68
C HIS A 180 -9.39 1.56 -1.86
N LEU A 181 -9.25 0.37 -2.43
CA LEU A 181 -8.44 0.12 -3.61
C LEU A 181 -9.25 0.18 -4.90
N PRO A 182 -8.74 0.86 -5.94
CA PRO A 182 -9.30 0.76 -7.28
C PRO A 182 -9.57 -0.66 -7.73
N SER A 183 -10.72 -0.85 -8.39
CA SER A 183 -11.05 -2.14 -9.00
C SER A 183 -9.92 -2.61 -9.91
N VAL A 184 -9.28 -1.70 -10.65
CA VAL A 184 -8.13 -2.00 -11.51
C VAL A 184 -6.91 -2.55 -10.75
N CYS A 185 -6.70 -2.20 -9.48
CA CYS A 185 -5.65 -2.78 -8.64
C CYS A 185 -6.00 -4.18 -8.13
N ARG A 186 -7.29 -4.53 -8.15
CA ARG A 186 -7.83 -5.79 -7.64
C ARG A 186 -8.11 -6.79 -8.77
N THR A 187 -8.15 -6.32 -10.01
CA THR A 187 -8.29 -7.13 -11.22
C THR A 187 -7.02 -7.96 -11.47
N SER A 188 -7.20 -9.15 -12.04
CA SER A 188 -6.10 -9.95 -12.61
C SER A 188 -5.85 -9.51 -14.04
N TRP A 189 -4.61 -9.18 -14.37
CA TRP A 189 -4.23 -8.65 -15.68
C TRP A 189 -3.58 -9.73 -16.54
N GLY A 190 -4.15 -9.99 -17.71
CA GLY A 190 -3.62 -10.95 -18.67
C GLY A 190 -2.70 -10.29 -19.69
N LEU A 191 -1.64 -10.99 -20.10
CA LEU A 191 -0.79 -10.57 -21.22
C LEU A 191 -1.55 -10.74 -22.54
N LEU A 192 -1.61 -9.67 -23.35
CA LEU A 192 -2.25 -9.64 -24.66
C LEU A 192 -1.52 -10.52 -25.67
N PRO A 193 -2.22 -11.12 -26.65
CA PRO A 193 -1.58 -11.93 -27.69
C PRO A 193 -0.71 -11.06 -28.61
N VAL A 194 0.56 -11.41 -28.74
CA VAL A 194 1.49 -10.78 -29.70
C VAL A 194 1.37 -11.49 -31.04
N LYS A 195 1.38 -10.73 -32.13
CA LYS A 195 1.40 -11.26 -33.51
C LYS A 195 2.79 -11.06 -34.11
N GLY A 196 3.16 -11.91 -35.06
CA GLY A 196 4.45 -11.78 -35.74
C GLY A 196 4.94 -13.09 -36.33
N SER A 197 6.22 -13.12 -36.69
CA SER A 197 6.92 -14.32 -37.16
C SER A 197 7.05 -15.38 -36.07
N ASP A 198 7.43 -16.61 -36.45
CA ASP A 198 7.69 -17.69 -35.48
C ASP A 198 8.76 -17.31 -34.45
N GLU A 199 9.74 -16.50 -34.84
CA GLU A 199 10.77 -16.00 -33.93
C GLU A 199 10.18 -15.08 -32.85
N VAL A 200 9.33 -14.13 -33.24
CA VAL A 200 8.61 -13.25 -32.32
C VAL A 200 7.75 -14.07 -31.37
N LEU A 201 6.98 -15.02 -31.91
CA LEU A 201 6.11 -15.88 -31.10
C LEU A 201 6.92 -16.74 -30.12
N GLY A 202 8.11 -17.19 -30.51
CA GLY A 202 9.05 -17.86 -29.63
C GLY A 202 9.55 -16.96 -28.48
N GLN A 203 9.82 -15.68 -28.75
CA GLN A 203 10.20 -14.69 -27.74
C GLN A 203 9.05 -14.38 -26.76
N ASP A 204 7.82 -14.17 -27.27
CA ASP A 204 6.61 -13.97 -26.45
C ASP A 204 6.35 -15.19 -25.54
N GLN A 205 6.42 -16.40 -26.07
CA GLN A 205 6.27 -17.63 -25.28
C GLN A 205 7.33 -17.74 -24.17
N ARG A 206 8.58 -17.33 -24.45
CA ARG A 206 9.64 -17.28 -23.44
C ARG A 206 9.31 -16.26 -22.34
N ALA A 207 8.86 -15.06 -22.70
CA ALA A 207 8.47 -14.03 -21.73
C ALA A 207 7.29 -14.49 -20.84
N ARG A 208 6.28 -15.15 -21.43
CA ARG A 208 5.16 -15.75 -20.67
C ARG A 208 5.63 -16.80 -19.68
N LYS A 209 6.56 -17.69 -20.08
CA LYS A 209 7.15 -18.68 -19.16
C LYS A 209 7.88 -18.03 -18.00
N LEU A 210 8.58 -16.91 -18.24
CA LEU A 210 9.23 -16.14 -17.17
C LEU A 210 8.21 -15.51 -16.23
N CYS A 211 7.12 -14.95 -16.74
CA CYS A 211 6.01 -14.42 -15.91
C CYS A 211 5.36 -15.51 -15.05
N LEU A 212 5.17 -16.72 -15.60
CA LEU A 212 4.67 -17.87 -14.84
C LEU A 212 5.60 -18.28 -13.68
N LEU A 213 6.87 -17.90 -13.72
CA LEU A 213 7.82 -18.14 -12.63
C LEU A 213 7.99 -16.92 -11.70
N GLY A 214 7.27 -15.82 -11.93
CA GLY A 214 7.48 -14.56 -11.20
C GLY A 214 8.78 -13.83 -11.57
N CYS A 215 9.37 -14.14 -12.73
CA CYS A 215 10.58 -13.50 -13.22
C CYS A 215 10.24 -12.30 -14.10
N PHE A 216 9.69 -11.25 -13.48
CA PHE A 216 9.08 -10.13 -14.18
C PHE A 216 10.10 -9.19 -14.84
N GLU A 217 11.23 -8.87 -14.20
CA GLU A 217 12.32 -8.13 -14.86
C GLU A 217 12.86 -8.86 -16.10
N PRO A 218 13.25 -10.15 -16.05
CA PRO A 218 13.63 -10.89 -17.25
C PRO A 218 12.57 -10.90 -18.35
N ALA A 219 11.29 -11.02 -17.99
CA ALA A 219 10.19 -10.97 -18.96
C ALA A 219 10.08 -9.58 -19.60
N ALA A 220 10.16 -8.51 -18.81
CA ALA A 220 10.17 -7.13 -19.28
C ALA A 220 11.35 -6.86 -20.23
N ILE A 221 12.55 -7.40 -19.95
CA ILE A 221 13.70 -7.27 -20.85
C ILE A 221 13.41 -7.90 -22.22
N VAL A 222 12.73 -9.05 -22.25
CA VAL A 222 12.33 -9.69 -23.51
C VAL A 222 11.29 -8.83 -24.25
N TYR A 223 10.27 -8.33 -23.56
CA TYR A 223 9.28 -7.45 -24.19
C TYR A 223 9.86 -6.12 -24.64
N ASN A 224 10.87 -5.57 -23.96
CA ASN A 224 11.56 -4.36 -24.41
C ASN A 224 12.27 -4.59 -25.75
N ARG A 225 12.94 -5.74 -25.93
CA ARG A 225 13.56 -6.11 -27.22
C ARG A 225 12.52 -6.38 -28.30
N LEU A 226 11.36 -6.92 -27.93
CA LEU A 226 10.24 -7.07 -28.86
C LEU A 226 9.66 -5.71 -29.25
N ALA A 227 9.63 -4.73 -28.34
CA ALA A 227 9.19 -3.38 -28.64
C ALA A 227 10.14 -2.69 -29.62
N ASP A 228 11.45 -2.95 -29.53
CA ASP A 228 12.43 -2.47 -30.53
C ASP A 228 12.18 -3.10 -31.92
N GLN A 229 11.79 -4.39 -31.97
CA GLN A 229 11.49 -5.10 -33.22
C GLN A 229 10.11 -4.74 -33.80
N GLN A 230 9.14 -4.44 -32.94
CA GLN A 230 7.75 -4.16 -33.27
C GLN A 230 7.26 -2.88 -32.57
N PRO A 231 7.82 -1.71 -32.93
CA PRO A 231 7.56 -0.46 -32.21
C PRO A 231 6.10 0.00 -32.28
N THR A 232 5.34 -0.48 -33.26
CA THR A 232 3.92 -0.11 -33.46
C THR A 232 2.95 -1.15 -32.93
N ASP A 233 3.41 -2.28 -32.36
CA ASP A 233 2.51 -3.29 -31.79
C ASP A 233 2.14 -2.92 -30.35
N GLY A 234 0.91 -2.43 -30.17
CA GLY A 234 0.39 -2.06 -28.85
C GLY A 234 0.33 -3.21 -27.84
N ALA A 235 0.19 -4.48 -28.27
CA ALA A 235 0.18 -5.62 -27.36
C ALA A 235 1.55 -5.88 -26.73
N VAL A 236 2.63 -5.65 -27.48
CA VAL A 236 4.01 -5.75 -26.99
C VAL A 236 4.27 -4.72 -25.89
N TRP A 237 3.88 -3.47 -26.14
CA TRP A 237 4.03 -2.38 -25.17
C TRP A 237 3.16 -2.56 -23.92
N PHE A 238 1.93 -3.07 -24.09
CA PHE A 238 1.06 -3.40 -22.97
C PHE A 238 1.67 -4.47 -22.08
N ASN A 239 2.19 -5.54 -22.68
CA ASN A 239 2.84 -6.63 -21.97
C ASN A 239 4.14 -6.20 -21.28
N LEU A 240 4.93 -5.33 -21.92
CA LEU A 240 6.11 -4.69 -21.30
C LEU A 240 5.70 -3.92 -20.03
N GLY A 241 4.67 -3.08 -20.15
CA GLY A 241 4.16 -2.27 -19.06
C GLY A 241 3.68 -3.10 -17.88
N LEU A 242 2.90 -4.16 -18.12
CA LEU A 242 2.48 -5.10 -17.07
C LEU A 242 3.68 -5.78 -16.40
N CYS A 243 4.66 -6.26 -17.17
CA CYS A 243 5.84 -6.89 -16.58
C CYS A 243 6.67 -5.90 -15.73
N GLN A 244 6.73 -4.62 -16.11
CA GLN A 244 7.35 -3.58 -15.30
C GLN A 244 6.57 -3.31 -14.01
N LEU A 245 5.24 -3.22 -14.06
CA LEU A 245 4.40 -3.08 -12.86
C LEU A 245 4.54 -4.29 -11.92
N TRP A 246 4.56 -5.51 -12.45
CA TRP A 246 4.72 -6.74 -11.67
C TRP A 246 6.10 -6.88 -11.05
N ASP A 247 7.11 -6.26 -11.64
CA ASP A 247 8.48 -6.18 -11.11
C ASP A 247 8.64 -5.07 -10.05
N GLY A 248 7.64 -4.20 -9.86
CA GLY A 248 7.71 -3.03 -8.97
C GLY A 248 8.37 -1.80 -9.60
N ARG A 249 8.58 -1.79 -10.93
CA ARG A 249 9.05 -0.62 -11.70
C ARG A 249 7.87 0.21 -12.18
N ASP A 250 7.12 0.75 -11.21
CA ASP A 250 5.80 1.34 -11.45
C ASP A 250 5.84 2.49 -12.48
N ARG A 251 6.77 3.45 -12.32
CA ARG A 251 6.90 4.61 -13.24
C ARG A 251 7.19 4.18 -14.68
N GLU A 252 8.09 3.21 -14.88
CA GLU A 252 8.39 2.68 -16.22
C GLU A 252 7.17 1.96 -16.81
N GLY A 253 6.50 1.14 -16.00
CA GLY A 253 5.29 0.43 -16.42
C GLY A 253 4.17 1.38 -16.84
N GLY A 254 3.94 2.45 -16.08
CA GLY A 254 2.98 3.50 -16.43
C GLY A 254 3.29 4.17 -17.77
N ALA A 255 4.57 4.47 -18.06
CA ALA A 255 4.98 5.04 -19.33
C ALA A 255 4.77 4.09 -20.52
N SER A 256 5.13 2.81 -20.37
CA SER A 256 4.90 1.78 -21.40
C SER A 256 3.42 1.55 -21.67
N LEU A 257 2.58 1.51 -20.62
CA LEU A 257 1.12 1.37 -20.76
C LEU A 257 0.49 2.59 -21.44
N ARG A 258 0.96 3.80 -21.10
CA ARG A 258 0.55 5.03 -21.79
C ARG A 258 0.87 4.98 -23.28
N HIS A 259 2.06 4.50 -23.64
CA HIS A 259 2.42 4.33 -25.04
C HIS A 259 1.57 3.25 -25.73
N ALA A 260 1.35 2.11 -25.06
CA ALA A 260 0.47 1.05 -25.55
C ALA A 260 -0.94 1.56 -25.87
N ALA A 261 -1.50 2.41 -25.00
CA ALA A 261 -2.82 3.01 -25.19
C ALA A 261 -2.96 3.79 -26.52
N THR A 262 -1.86 4.34 -27.04
CA THR A 262 -1.86 5.06 -28.33
C THR A 262 -1.81 4.15 -29.55
N LEU A 263 -1.37 2.90 -29.37
CA LEU A 263 -1.16 1.91 -30.44
C LEU A 263 -2.25 0.84 -30.49
N LEU A 264 -2.91 0.56 -29.36
CA LEU A 264 -3.95 -0.46 -29.26
C LEU A 264 -5.17 -0.07 -30.09
N THR A 265 -5.56 -0.97 -31.01
CA THR A 265 -6.73 -0.78 -31.88
C THR A 265 -8.03 -1.15 -31.17
N ASP A 266 -7.97 -2.07 -30.20
CA ASP A 266 -9.11 -2.40 -29.36
C ASP A 266 -9.32 -1.28 -28.34
N ALA A 267 -10.51 -0.69 -28.37
CA ALA A 267 -10.80 0.49 -27.56
C ALA A 267 -10.84 0.18 -26.06
N GLU A 268 -11.25 -1.04 -25.66
CA GLU A 268 -11.31 -1.42 -24.24
C GLU A 268 -9.89 -1.61 -23.70
N GLN A 269 -9.02 -2.31 -24.43
CA GLN A 269 -7.62 -2.49 -24.07
C GLN A 269 -6.86 -1.16 -24.00
N ALA A 270 -7.09 -0.25 -24.96
CA ALA A 270 -6.48 1.08 -24.95
C ALA A 270 -6.91 1.91 -23.73
N ILE A 271 -8.20 1.82 -23.35
CA ILE A 271 -8.73 2.48 -22.16
C ILE A 271 -8.11 1.89 -20.88
N ASP A 272 -8.05 0.57 -20.76
CA ASP A 272 -7.46 -0.10 -19.61
C ASP A 272 -5.98 0.28 -19.43
N ALA A 273 -5.21 0.31 -20.52
CA ALA A 273 -3.82 0.73 -20.51
C ALA A 273 -3.66 2.18 -20.00
N GLU A 274 -4.52 3.10 -20.48
CA GLU A 274 -4.49 4.50 -20.04
C GLU A 274 -4.95 4.68 -18.59
N ILE A 275 -5.95 3.92 -18.12
CA ILE A 275 -6.40 3.95 -16.72
C ILE A 275 -5.26 3.51 -15.80
N LEU A 276 -4.58 2.42 -16.12
CA LEU A 276 -3.43 1.95 -15.37
C LEU A 276 -2.31 3.00 -15.35
N ALA A 277 -1.98 3.58 -16.51
CA ALA A 277 -0.96 4.62 -16.61
C ALA A 277 -1.28 5.86 -15.76
N GLN A 278 -2.53 6.34 -15.80
CA GLN A 278 -2.97 7.48 -14.98
C GLN A 278 -2.94 7.18 -13.50
N LEU A 279 -3.30 5.97 -13.09
CA LEU A 279 -3.24 5.58 -11.69
C LEU A 279 -1.80 5.68 -11.15
N ILE A 280 -0.83 5.18 -11.93
CA ILE A 280 0.59 5.31 -11.59
C ILE A 280 1.02 6.78 -11.59
N GLU A 281 0.63 7.57 -12.59
CA GLU A 281 0.96 9.01 -12.63
C GLU A 281 0.44 9.75 -11.40
N ILE A 282 -0.80 9.49 -10.99
CA ILE A 282 -1.41 10.08 -9.79
C ILE A 282 -0.63 9.68 -8.53
N GLN A 283 -0.24 8.40 -8.42
CA GLN A 283 0.56 7.91 -7.29
C GLN A 283 1.90 8.65 -7.17
N PHE A 284 2.51 8.99 -8.29
CA PHE A 284 3.88 9.51 -8.36
C PHE A 284 3.97 11.00 -8.75
N SER A 285 2.83 11.69 -8.77
CA SER A 285 2.76 13.13 -9.04
C SER A 285 3.56 13.91 -7.99
N ASP A 286 4.40 14.83 -8.45
CA ASP A 286 5.07 15.81 -7.58
C ASP A 286 4.13 16.99 -7.24
N ASP A 287 3.08 17.19 -8.05
CA ASP A 287 2.03 18.18 -7.78
C ASP A 287 1.07 17.66 -6.70
N ARG A 288 1.23 18.22 -5.49
CA ARG A 288 0.59 17.78 -4.25
C ARG A 288 -0.11 18.95 -3.55
N SER A 289 -1.32 18.68 -3.08
CA SER A 289 -1.99 19.48 -2.07
C SER A 289 -1.65 18.93 -0.71
N TYR A 290 -0.97 19.71 0.12
CA TYR A 290 -0.55 19.30 1.46
C TYR A 290 -1.58 19.70 2.50
N ILE A 291 -1.73 18.85 3.51
CA ILE A 291 -2.38 19.18 4.77
C ILE A 291 -1.25 19.42 5.79
N SER A 292 -1.28 20.58 6.42
CA SER A 292 -0.35 20.97 7.46
C SER A 292 -1.02 21.11 8.81
N SER A 293 -0.24 20.85 9.84
CA SER A 293 -0.55 21.12 11.24
C SER A 293 0.41 22.17 11.81
N VAL A 294 -0.11 23.03 12.69
CA VAL A 294 0.68 23.96 13.52
C VAL A 294 0.18 23.88 14.95
N ARG A 295 1.13 23.75 15.90
CA ARG A 295 0.83 23.82 17.33
C ARG A 295 1.12 25.20 17.90
N LEU A 296 0.15 25.77 18.58
CA LEU A 296 0.23 27.07 19.23
C LEU A 296 0.03 26.91 20.74
N GLN A 297 1.03 27.30 21.52
CA GLN A 297 0.96 27.31 22.99
C GLN A 297 0.00 28.37 23.48
N VAL A 298 -0.76 28.04 24.52
CA VAL A 298 -1.77 28.93 25.10
C VAL A 298 -1.66 28.94 26.63
N HIS A 299 -1.98 30.08 27.25
CA HIS A 299 -1.83 30.23 28.70
C HIS A 299 -3.14 30.04 29.50
N SER A 300 -4.30 29.92 28.84
CA SER A 300 -5.60 29.73 29.51
C SER A 300 -6.59 29.00 28.60
N VAL A 301 -6.78 27.69 28.83
CA VAL A 301 -7.70 26.86 28.03
C VAL A 301 -9.17 27.24 28.28
N SER A 302 -9.54 27.52 29.54
CA SER A 302 -10.91 27.89 29.88
C SER A 302 -11.35 29.17 29.18
N GLU A 303 -10.50 30.21 29.19
CA GLU A 303 -10.80 31.46 28.51
C GLU A 303 -10.80 31.30 26.99
N LEU A 304 -9.85 30.52 26.44
CA LEU A 304 -9.80 30.18 25.02
C LEU A 304 -11.11 29.54 24.56
N VAL A 305 -11.58 28.51 25.27
CA VAL A 305 -12.84 27.83 24.94
C VAL A 305 -14.03 28.80 25.04
N SER A 306 -14.04 29.70 26.02
CA SER A 306 -15.07 30.75 26.11
C SER A 306 -15.05 31.71 24.91
N ARG A 307 -13.88 32.19 24.48
CA ARG A 307 -13.75 33.07 23.29
C ARG A 307 -14.19 32.34 22.01
N LEU A 308 -13.79 31.08 21.85
CA LEU A 308 -14.22 30.23 20.72
C LEU A 308 -15.75 30.04 20.70
N ARG A 309 -16.39 29.79 21.85
CA ARG A 309 -17.86 29.62 21.94
C ARG A 309 -18.64 30.88 21.57
N ASN A 310 -18.07 32.05 21.82
CA ASN A 310 -18.71 33.33 21.54
C ASN A 310 -18.50 33.80 20.09
N SER A 311 -17.67 33.11 19.31
CA SER A 311 -17.40 33.48 17.92
C SER A 311 -18.42 32.88 16.96
N SER A 312 -18.93 33.71 16.03
CA SER A 312 -19.90 33.27 15.03
C SER A 312 -19.32 32.38 13.94
N ASN A 313 -18.00 32.45 13.71
CA ASN A 313 -17.28 31.66 12.70
C ASN A 313 -16.65 30.38 13.28
N ILE A 314 -16.99 29.99 14.50
CA ILE A 314 -16.50 28.76 15.13
C ILE A 314 -17.66 27.80 15.36
N ARG A 315 -17.43 26.52 15.10
CA ARG A 315 -18.38 25.47 15.40
C ARG A 315 -17.74 24.36 16.22
N PHE A 316 -18.32 24.07 17.38
CA PHE A 316 -17.96 22.92 18.20
C PHE A 316 -18.49 21.62 17.58
N LEU A 317 -17.64 20.60 17.54
CA LEU A 317 -18.01 19.26 17.09
C LEU A 317 -18.42 18.42 18.31
N ASN A 318 -19.66 17.92 18.29
CA ASN A 318 -20.21 17.08 19.37
C ASN A 318 -19.84 15.60 19.22
N SER A 319 -18.90 15.25 18.34
CA SER A 319 -18.55 13.86 18.00
C SER A 319 -17.29 13.35 18.71
N HIS A 320 -16.96 13.91 19.87
CA HIS A 320 -15.78 13.49 20.63
C HIS A 320 -15.98 12.06 21.16
N ASP A 321 -15.49 11.11 20.36
CA ASP A 321 -15.33 9.72 20.74
C ASP A 321 -13.92 9.56 21.33
N HIS A 322 -13.82 9.55 22.66
CA HIS A 322 -12.57 9.39 23.40
C HIS A 322 -11.84 8.07 23.09
N GLU A 323 -12.52 7.05 22.54
CA GLU A 323 -11.87 5.77 22.20
C GLU A 323 -10.85 5.92 21.06
N ASN A 324 -10.99 6.94 20.21
CA ASN A 324 -10.15 7.15 19.02
C ASN A 324 -9.50 8.55 19.00
N CYS A 325 -9.36 9.18 20.16
CA CYS A 325 -8.74 10.48 20.29
C CYS A 325 -7.23 10.34 20.54
N GLN A 326 -6.43 11.21 19.92
CA GLN A 326 -5.01 11.26 20.20
C GLN A 326 -4.83 12.00 21.53
N HIS A 327 -4.39 11.27 22.55
CA HIS A 327 -3.99 11.85 23.83
C HIS A 327 -2.47 11.86 23.87
N PHE A 328 -1.88 13.05 24.08
CA PHE A 328 -0.47 13.14 24.42
C PHE A 328 -0.34 12.84 25.93
N PRO A 329 0.71 12.10 26.35
CA PRO A 329 0.92 11.85 27.78
C PRO A 329 0.87 13.16 28.59
N GLY A 330 0.11 13.15 29.69
CA GLY A 330 -0.09 14.32 30.56
C GLY A 330 -1.08 15.37 30.07
N THR A 331 -1.76 15.15 28.95
CA THR A 331 -2.75 16.09 28.39
C THR A 331 -4.14 15.48 28.27
N ASP A 332 -5.16 16.33 28.33
CA ASP A 332 -6.54 16.00 27.98
C ASP A 332 -6.96 16.76 26.71
N HIS A 333 -7.78 16.12 25.88
CA HIS A 333 -8.35 16.74 24.68
C HIS A 333 -9.71 17.35 25.01
N VAL A 334 -9.72 18.68 25.18
CA VAL A 334 -10.83 19.44 25.76
C VAL A 334 -11.93 19.75 24.75
N ALA A 335 -11.57 20.09 23.52
CA ALA A 335 -12.54 20.49 22.51
C ALA A 335 -12.01 20.30 21.09
N GLU A 336 -12.89 19.87 20.19
CA GLU A 336 -12.69 19.84 18.75
C GLU A 336 -13.60 20.90 18.11
N VAL A 337 -13.02 21.86 17.40
CA VAL A 337 -13.78 22.92 16.72
C VAL A 337 -13.39 23.05 15.25
N VAL A 338 -14.33 23.50 14.44
CA VAL A 338 -14.11 23.84 13.03
C VAL A 338 -14.23 25.35 12.89
N MET A 339 -13.20 25.97 12.34
CA MET A 339 -13.23 27.36 11.89
C MET A 339 -13.93 27.46 10.55
N LEU A 340 -14.82 28.43 10.41
CA LEU A 340 -15.63 28.64 9.22
C LEU A 340 -15.19 29.92 8.50
N ARG A 341 -15.24 29.86 7.17
CA ARG A 341 -15.24 31.04 6.31
C ARG A 341 -16.64 31.31 5.79
N ASP A 342 -16.92 32.57 5.50
CA ASP A 342 -18.21 32.98 4.97
C ASP A 342 -18.50 32.32 3.61
N PRO A 343 -19.80 32.08 3.29
CA PRO A 343 -20.21 31.58 1.99
C PRO A 343 -19.70 32.47 0.85
N VAL A 344 -19.27 31.85 -0.24
CA VAL A 344 -18.80 32.57 -1.44
C VAL A 344 -19.92 32.85 -2.44
N GLY A 345 -21.10 32.26 -2.24
CA GLY A 345 -22.28 32.44 -3.09
C GLY A 345 -23.58 32.49 -2.30
N THR A 346 -24.69 32.58 -3.03
CA THR A 346 -26.03 32.73 -2.43
C THR A 346 -26.97 31.55 -2.72
N THR A 347 -26.53 30.59 -3.53
CA THR A 347 -27.33 29.41 -3.92
C THR A 347 -26.50 28.13 -3.91
N GLY A 348 -27.17 26.99 -3.78
CA GLY A 348 -26.52 25.68 -3.88
C GLY A 348 -25.53 25.43 -2.74
N LEU A 349 -24.42 24.76 -3.06
CA LEU A 349 -23.38 24.45 -2.07
C LEU A 349 -22.57 25.71 -1.69
N ASP A 350 -22.37 26.63 -2.63
CA ASP A 350 -21.66 27.90 -2.43
C ASP A 350 -22.35 28.84 -1.43
N ALA A 351 -23.64 28.60 -1.12
CA ALA A 351 -24.39 29.30 -0.08
C ALA A 351 -24.06 28.82 1.34
N LEU A 352 -23.26 27.76 1.48
CA LEU A 352 -22.88 27.19 2.77
C LEU A 352 -21.52 27.72 3.21
N PRO A 353 -21.28 27.86 4.52
CA PRO A 353 -19.94 28.14 5.02
C PRO A 353 -19.01 26.97 4.70
N GLU A 354 -17.73 27.26 4.50
CA GLU A 354 -16.69 26.24 4.32
C GLU A 354 -15.79 26.16 5.56
N SER A 355 -15.27 24.97 5.85
CA SER A 355 -14.20 24.78 6.84
C SER A 355 -12.95 25.52 6.35
N LEU A 356 -12.43 26.42 7.20
CA LEU A 356 -11.15 27.08 7.05
C LEU A 356 -10.02 26.25 7.69
N ALA A 357 -10.26 25.70 8.88
CA ALA A 357 -9.36 24.81 9.60
C ALA A 357 -10.10 24.01 10.68
N ASP A 358 -9.56 22.85 11.02
CA ASP A 358 -9.94 22.10 12.21
C ASP A 358 -8.96 22.47 13.33
N VAL A 359 -9.47 22.65 14.55
CA VAL A 359 -8.68 23.07 15.71
C VAL A 359 -9.02 22.16 16.90
N ASP A 360 -8.01 21.41 17.33
CA ASP A 360 -8.07 20.58 18.53
C ASP A 360 -7.44 21.32 19.71
N VAL A 361 -8.11 21.31 20.86
CA VAL A 361 -7.71 22.05 22.07
C VAL A 361 -7.24 21.06 23.13
N PHE A 362 -6.00 21.22 23.59
CA PHE A 362 -5.38 20.36 24.59
C PHE A 362 -5.05 21.13 25.87
N ASP A 363 -5.38 20.54 27.01
CA ASP A 363 -5.02 21.05 28.33
C ASP A 363 -4.05 20.12 29.03
N VAL A 364 -3.10 20.68 29.79
CA VAL A 364 -2.16 19.90 30.60
C VAL A 364 -2.82 19.56 31.92
N ILE A 365 -3.03 18.26 32.16
CA ILE A 365 -3.66 17.74 33.39
C ILE A 365 -2.63 17.07 34.32
N ASP A 366 -1.46 16.71 33.79
CA ASP A 366 -0.30 16.19 34.53
C ASP A 366 0.98 16.77 33.92
N GLU A 367 1.59 17.72 34.63
CA GLU A 367 2.77 18.45 34.15
C GLU A 367 4.01 17.57 33.99
N ASP A 368 4.19 16.56 34.86
CA ASP A 368 5.41 15.75 34.85
C ASP A 368 5.38 14.81 33.64
N ALA A 369 4.24 14.14 33.41
CA ALA A 369 4.03 13.33 32.22
C ALA A 369 4.10 14.16 30.92
N ALA A 370 3.57 15.39 30.92
CA ALA A 370 3.65 16.30 29.77
C ALA A 370 5.09 16.73 29.47
N LYS A 371 5.88 17.08 30.51
CA LYS A 371 7.30 17.45 30.37
C LYS A 371 8.14 16.29 29.81
N GLU A 372 7.92 15.07 30.30
CA GLU A 372 8.58 13.86 29.77
C GLU A 372 8.26 13.62 28.28
N ALA A 373 7.03 13.94 27.85
CA ALA A 373 6.59 13.87 26.46
C ALA A 373 7.03 15.08 25.60
N GLY A 374 7.72 16.07 26.18
CA GLY A 374 8.15 17.28 25.48
C GLY A 374 7.04 18.28 25.17
N VAL A 375 5.94 18.25 25.94
CA VAL A 375 4.81 19.18 25.85
C VAL A 375 4.98 20.26 26.93
N PRO A 376 5.36 21.51 26.56
CA PRO A 376 5.74 22.52 27.54
C PRO A 376 4.56 23.22 28.22
N GLY A 377 3.33 23.02 27.73
CA GLY A 377 2.13 23.67 28.23
C GLY A 377 0.90 23.30 27.38
N SER A 378 -0.26 23.83 27.77
CA SER A 378 -1.51 23.67 27.04
C SER A 378 -1.40 24.31 25.64
N PHE A 379 -2.05 23.72 24.65
CA PHE A 379 -1.89 24.14 23.25
C PHE A 379 -3.14 23.88 22.42
N ILE A 380 -3.19 24.54 21.27
CA ILE A 380 -4.11 24.19 20.18
C ILE A 380 -3.33 23.63 19.00
N GLU A 381 -3.89 22.63 18.34
CA GLU A 381 -3.37 22.07 17.10
C GLU A 381 -4.30 22.46 15.94
N VAL A 382 -3.77 23.22 14.99
CA VAL A 382 -4.51 23.77 13.84
C VAL A 382 -4.17 22.97 12.60
N THR A 383 -5.15 22.26 12.04
CA THR A 383 -4.97 21.40 10.87
C THR A 383 -5.80 21.89 9.69
N THR A 384 -5.16 22.13 8.54
CA THR A 384 -5.84 22.51 7.29
C THR A 384 -4.92 22.31 6.07
N LEU A 385 -5.41 22.62 4.88
CA LEU A 385 -4.58 22.67 3.67
C LEU A 385 -3.53 23.78 3.79
N ASP A 386 -2.31 23.55 3.28
CA ASP A 386 -1.22 24.55 3.26
C ASP A 386 -1.70 25.92 2.76
N ARG A 387 -2.48 25.92 1.67
CA ARG A 387 -3.01 27.15 1.04
C ARG A 387 -3.99 27.95 1.91
N LEU A 388 -4.56 27.35 2.96
CA LEU A 388 -5.50 28.01 3.88
C LEU A 388 -4.90 28.27 5.27
N LEU A 389 -3.73 27.70 5.57
CA LEU A 389 -3.14 27.74 6.91
C LEU A 389 -2.88 29.18 7.38
N ASP A 390 -2.29 30.02 6.54
CA ASP A 390 -1.99 31.42 6.92
C ASP A 390 -3.28 32.19 7.28
N ALA A 391 -4.35 32.01 6.50
CA ALA A 391 -5.63 32.64 6.77
C ALA A 391 -6.27 32.14 8.08
N ALA A 392 -6.15 30.83 8.37
CA ALA A 392 -6.61 30.26 9.63
C ALA A 392 -5.84 30.83 10.83
N LEU A 393 -4.50 30.91 10.74
CA LEU A 393 -3.65 31.43 11.81
C LEU A 393 -3.91 32.91 12.08
N VAL A 394 -4.07 33.73 11.03
CA VAL A 394 -4.46 35.14 11.19
C VAL A 394 -5.80 35.25 11.90
N SER A 395 -6.82 34.51 11.45
CA SER A 395 -8.15 34.55 12.07
C SER A 395 -8.14 34.07 13.53
N LEU A 396 -7.31 33.08 13.89
CA LEU A 396 -7.15 32.64 15.28
C LEU A 396 -6.46 33.69 16.13
N ARG A 397 -5.42 34.34 15.61
CA ARG A 397 -4.71 35.41 16.32
C ARG A 397 -5.60 36.62 16.56
N ASP A 398 -6.44 36.98 15.59
CA ASP A 398 -7.43 38.04 15.77
C ASP A 398 -8.49 37.71 16.84
N LEU A 399 -8.88 36.43 16.93
CA LEU A 399 -9.91 35.98 17.88
C LEU A 399 -9.36 35.74 19.30
N LEU A 400 -8.18 35.13 19.41
CA LEU A 400 -7.60 34.67 20.67
C LEU A 400 -6.55 35.62 21.22
N GLY A 401 -5.95 36.46 20.38
CA GLY A 401 -5.06 37.55 20.77
C GLY A 401 -3.96 37.13 21.73
N ASP A 402 -4.02 37.70 22.93
CA ASP A 402 -3.09 37.52 24.04
C ASP A 402 -3.01 36.07 24.57
N LEU A 403 -4.02 35.24 24.31
CA LEU A 403 -4.04 33.85 24.75
C LEU A 403 -2.99 32.99 24.07
N ILE A 404 -2.54 33.35 22.86
CA ILE A 404 -1.55 32.60 22.09
C ILE A 404 -0.14 33.08 22.46
N LEU A 405 0.65 32.21 23.08
CA LEU A 405 2.02 32.49 23.48
C LEU A 405 3.03 32.29 22.36
N THR A 406 2.71 31.45 21.37
CA THR A 406 3.61 31.19 20.24
C THR A 406 3.64 32.39 19.30
N GLY A 407 4.80 33.02 19.16
CA GLY A 407 5.02 34.10 18.18
C GLY A 407 4.97 33.59 16.74
N ALA A 408 4.65 34.47 15.79
CA ALA A 408 4.59 34.09 14.37
C ALA A 408 5.92 33.55 13.82
N ALA A 409 7.05 34.00 14.36
CA ALA A 409 8.39 33.52 14.00
C ALA A 409 8.71 32.12 14.56
N ASP A 410 7.98 31.68 15.59
CA ASP A 410 8.21 30.41 16.30
C ASP A 410 7.26 29.29 15.85
N GLU A 411 6.35 29.59 14.91
CA GLU A 411 5.40 28.63 14.34
C GLU A 411 6.12 27.52 13.58
N LYS A 412 5.99 26.29 14.06
CA LYS A 412 6.50 25.11 13.37
C LYS A 412 5.38 24.48 12.56
N ARG A 413 5.50 24.60 11.24
CA ARG A 413 4.60 23.97 10.26
C ARG A 413 5.05 22.55 9.99
N GLU A 414 4.15 21.60 10.19
CA GLU A 414 4.40 20.19 9.91
C GLU A 414 3.42 19.70 8.83
N ARG A 415 3.95 19.20 7.71
CA ARG A 415 3.13 18.56 6.67
C ARG A 415 2.82 17.13 7.12
N ILE A 416 1.55 16.88 7.45
CA ILE A 416 1.11 15.60 8.01
C ILE A 416 0.60 14.63 6.94
N SER A 417 0.06 15.15 5.83
CA SER A 417 -0.39 14.35 4.70
C SER A 417 -0.45 15.17 3.41
N SER A 418 -0.68 14.48 2.29
CA SER A 418 -0.79 15.12 0.98
C SER A 418 -1.64 14.30 0.04
N ASP A 419 -2.42 14.99 -0.78
CA ASP A 419 -3.18 14.40 -1.88
C ASP A 419 -2.67 14.91 -3.24
N PRO A 420 -2.78 14.11 -4.31
CA PRO A 420 -2.55 14.59 -5.66
C PRO A 420 -3.44 15.80 -5.98
N ALA A 421 -2.86 16.87 -6.53
CA ALA A 421 -3.61 18.11 -6.81
C ALA A 421 -4.80 17.90 -7.77
N ALA A 422 -4.74 16.88 -8.63
CA ALA A 422 -5.84 16.46 -9.48
C ALA A 422 -7.13 16.11 -8.71
N LEU A 423 -7.02 15.78 -7.43
CA LEU A 423 -8.14 15.43 -6.54
C LEU A 423 -8.71 16.63 -5.78
N ALA A 424 -8.09 17.81 -5.84
CA ALA A 424 -8.53 18.99 -5.08
C ALA A 424 -9.99 19.38 -5.37
N MET A 425 -10.51 19.06 -6.55
CA MET A 425 -11.92 19.30 -6.90
C MET A 425 -12.93 18.43 -6.15
N PHE A 426 -12.48 17.36 -5.48
CA PHE A 426 -13.31 16.48 -4.66
C PHE A 426 -13.22 16.83 -3.17
N ASP A 427 -12.39 17.80 -2.79
CA ASP A 427 -12.29 18.30 -1.42
C ASP A 427 -13.46 19.25 -1.12
N LEU A 428 -14.61 18.67 -0.76
CA LEU A 428 -15.82 19.40 -0.41
C LEU A 428 -15.78 19.81 1.07
N ARG A 429 -15.26 21.01 1.33
CA ARG A 429 -15.08 21.57 2.69
C ARG A 429 -16.32 22.24 3.29
N HIS A 430 -17.47 22.16 2.63
CA HIS A 430 -18.69 22.83 3.09
C HIS A 430 -19.18 22.25 4.42
N VAL A 431 -19.76 23.09 5.26
CA VAL A 431 -20.23 22.74 6.60
C VAL A 431 -21.73 22.99 6.69
N ARG A 432 -22.49 21.96 7.11
CA ARG A 432 -23.96 22.04 7.23
C ARG A 432 -24.41 23.06 8.28
N PRO A 433 -25.17 24.12 7.95
CA PRO A 433 -25.74 25.02 8.95
C PRO A 433 -26.63 24.29 9.98
N ALA A 434 -26.72 24.80 11.21
CA ALA A 434 -27.43 24.11 12.30
C ALA A 434 -28.95 23.97 12.03
N ASP A 435 -29.53 24.97 11.36
CA ASP A 435 -30.93 25.07 10.94
C ASP A 435 -31.23 24.29 9.65
N MET A 436 -30.21 23.89 8.90
CA MET A 436 -30.38 23.11 7.67
C MET A 436 -30.67 21.63 7.97
N LYS A 437 -31.75 21.10 7.37
CA LYS A 437 -32.06 19.66 7.40
C LYS A 437 -30.94 18.84 6.73
N GLU A 438 -30.54 17.76 7.39
CA GLU A 438 -29.53 16.81 6.89
C GLU A 438 -29.83 16.30 5.47
N THR A 439 -31.10 16.06 5.15
CA THR A 439 -31.52 15.60 3.81
C THR A 439 -31.23 16.62 2.71
N VAL A 440 -31.34 17.92 3.00
CA VAL A 440 -31.03 19.00 2.06
C VAL A 440 -29.53 19.08 1.84
N TYR A 441 -28.76 19.05 2.92
CA TYR A 441 -27.29 19.08 2.86
C TYR A 441 -26.72 17.90 2.07
N ARG A 442 -27.22 16.68 2.32
CA ARG A 442 -26.84 15.48 1.56
C ARG A 442 -27.17 15.57 0.08
N ARG A 443 -28.31 16.18 -0.26
CA ARG A 443 -28.68 16.40 -1.66
C ARG A 443 -27.68 17.35 -2.33
N LEU A 444 -27.40 18.51 -1.73
CA LEU A 444 -26.47 19.51 -2.29
C LEU A 444 -25.06 18.93 -2.49
N THR A 445 -24.54 18.24 -1.47
CA THR A 445 -23.21 17.58 -1.55
C THR A 445 -23.16 16.47 -2.60
N SER A 446 -24.25 15.70 -2.75
CA SER A 446 -24.35 14.67 -3.80
C SER A 446 -24.42 15.27 -5.20
N GLU A 447 -25.18 16.35 -5.38
CA GLU A 447 -25.28 17.09 -6.65
C GLU A 447 -23.91 17.66 -7.06
N GLU A 448 -23.19 18.27 -6.12
CA GLU A 448 -21.86 18.80 -6.40
C GLU A 448 -20.85 17.68 -6.70
N LEU A 449 -20.89 16.57 -5.96
CA LEU A 449 -20.04 15.43 -6.25
C LEU A 449 -20.27 14.89 -7.67
N VAL A 450 -21.53 14.79 -8.10
CA VAL A 450 -21.87 14.40 -9.49
C VAL A 450 -21.34 15.42 -10.48
N ALA A 451 -21.44 16.72 -10.19
CA ALA A 451 -20.87 17.78 -11.02
C ALA A 451 -19.34 17.69 -11.10
N CYS A 452 -18.64 17.44 -9.99
CA CYS A 452 -17.20 17.20 -9.94
C CYS A 452 -16.82 16.00 -10.83
N ILE A 453 -17.53 14.88 -10.72
CA ILE A 453 -17.32 13.70 -11.57
C ILE A 453 -17.52 14.07 -13.05
N GLY A 454 -18.56 14.86 -13.37
CA GLY A 454 -18.82 15.36 -14.71
C GLY A 454 -17.65 16.20 -15.25
N ARG A 455 -17.16 17.16 -14.47
CA ARG A 455 -16.01 18.00 -14.84
C ARG A 455 -14.73 17.18 -14.98
N TRP A 456 -14.49 16.24 -14.06
CA TRP A 456 -13.30 15.38 -14.07
C TRP A 456 -13.29 14.45 -15.29
N THR A 457 -14.43 13.80 -15.58
CA THR A 457 -14.55 12.93 -16.76
C THR A 457 -14.52 13.70 -18.08
N ALA A 458 -14.91 14.97 -18.07
CA ALA A 458 -14.83 15.87 -19.22
C ALA A 458 -13.44 16.50 -19.42
N ARG A 459 -12.47 16.29 -18.52
CA ARG A 459 -11.09 16.75 -18.76
C ARG A 459 -10.50 15.96 -19.93
N PRO A 460 -10.09 16.62 -21.03
CA PRO A 460 -9.53 15.95 -22.19
C PRO A 460 -8.21 15.26 -21.82
N LEU A 461 -8.02 14.04 -22.32
CA LEU A 461 -6.77 13.31 -22.18
C LEU A 461 -5.93 13.57 -23.43
N ALA A 462 -4.85 14.35 -23.27
CA ALA A 462 -3.95 14.70 -24.38
C ALA A 462 -3.40 13.45 -25.09
N VAL A 463 -3.10 12.39 -24.34
CA VAL A 463 -2.58 11.10 -24.83
C VAL A 463 -3.56 10.39 -25.77
N LEU A 464 -4.87 10.48 -25.52
CA LEU A 464 -5.90 9.85 -26.35
C LEU A 464 -6.40 10.78 -27.47
N GLY A 465 -5.58 11.74 -27.91
CA GLY A 465 -5.94 12.70 -28.95
C GLY A 465 -7.09 13.64 -28.55
N GLY A 466 -7.17 14.02 -27.27
CA GLY A 466 -8.21 14.90 -26.74
C GLY A 466 -9.55 14.20 -26.46
N ARG A 467 -9.63 12.87 -26.56
CA ARG A 467 -10.82 12.11 -26.15
C ARG A 467 -11.09 12.30 -24.65
N LEU A 468 -12.38 12.38 -24.32
CA LEU A 468 -12.86 12.50 -22.94
C LEU A 468 -12.70 11.17 -22.20
N ARG A 469 -12.62 11.19 -20.86
CA ARG A 469 -12.61 9.99 -20.01
C ARG A 469 -13.93 9.19 -20.04
N ARG A 470 -14.83 9.47 -20.98
CA ARG A 470 -16.17 8.90 -21.07
C ARG A 470 -16.17 7.57 -21.81
N ARG A 471 -16.30 6.47 -21.05
CA ARG A 471 -17.50 5.61 -21.15
C ARG A 471 -17.74 4.82 -19.87
N PRO A 472 -19.01 4.46 -19.59
CA PRO A 472 -19.43 3.80 -18.36
C PRO A 472 -18.78 2.42 -18.30
N LEU A 473 -18.34 1.99 -17.12
CA LEU A 473 -18.14 0.56 -16.90
C LEU A 473 -19.43 -0.15 -17.31
N ARG A 474 -19.39 -0.94 -18.39
CA ARG A 474 -20.45 -1.89 -18.68
C ARG A 474 -20.38 -2.96 -17.60
N LEU A 475 -21.12 -2.73 -16.52
CA LEU A 475 -21.54 -3.77 -15.60
C LEU A 475 -22.30 -4.81 -16.42
N GLN A 476 -21.73 -6.02 -16.55
CA GLN A 476 -22.55 -7.19 -16.80
C GLN A 476 -23.60 -7.25 -15.68
N SER A 477 -24.85 -7.43 -16.10
CA SER A 477 -26.06 -7.33 -15.31
C SER A 477 -26.00 -8.18 -14.04
N CYS A 478 -25.84 -7.53 -12.90
CA CYS A 478 -26.41 -7.96 -11.64
C CYS A 478 -27.19 -6.76 -11.09
N GLY A 479 -28.48 -6.97 -10.84
CA GLY A 479 -29.49 -5.92 -10.71
C GLY A 479 -29.14 -4.74 -9.80
N ASP A 480 -29.57 -3.57 -10.26
CA ASP A 480 -29.84 -2.31 -9.57
C ASP A 480 -28.95 -1.85 -8.41
N ARG A 481 -28.40 -0.64 -8.61
CA ARG A 481 -27.48 0.18 -7.80
C ARG A 481 -26.01 -0.12 -8.07
N TRP A 482 -25.13 0.77 -7.62
CA TRP A 482 -23.66 0.81 -7.88
C TRP A 482 -23.22 1.68 -9.06
N TRP A 483 -23.23 2.99 -8.84
CA TRP A 483 -22.21 3.88 -9.39
C TRP A 483 -21.01 3.88 -8.42
N LEU A 484 -19.79 4.12 -8.92
CA LEU A 484 -18.51 4.37 -8.21
C LEU A 484 -17.51 3.19 -8.12
N PRO A 485 -16.73 2.91 -9.18
CA PRO A 485 -15.47 2.16 -9.04
C PRO A 485 -14.22 3.03 -8.90
N LEU A 486 -14.29 4.32 -9.29
CA LEU A 486 -13.14 5.24 -9.31
C LEU A 486 -13.02 6.15 -8.08
N TRP A 487 -14.08 6.30 -7.30
CA TRP A 487 -14.11 7.26 -6.18
C TRP A 487 -13.65 6.66 -4.86
N CYS A 488 -13.96 5.38 -4.61
CA CYS A 488 -13.50 4.69 -3.41
C CYS A 488 -11.95 4.57 -3.39
N CYS A 489 -11.32 4.72 -4.56
CA CYS A 489 -9.87 4.77 -4.81
C CYS A 489 -9.14 6.00 -4.29
N MET A 490 -9.81 7.15 -4.27
CA MET A 490 -9.12 8.45 -4.31
C MET A 490 -8.75 8.97 -2.91
N ASN A 491 -9.31 8.41 -1.84
CA ASN A 491 -9.07 8.87 -0.46
C ASN A 491 -8.01 8.07 0.32
N CYS A 492 -7.26 7.14 -0.29
CA CYS A 492 -6.44 6.19 0.48
C CYS A 492 -5.00 5.98 -0.04
N TRP A 493 -4.52 6.81 -0.96
CA TRP A 493 -3.16 6.69 -1.49
C TRP A 493 -2.28 7.84 -1.00
N GLY A 494 -1.91 7.77 0.28
CA GLY A 494 -0.92 8.63 0.93
C GLY A 494 -0.45 8.03 2.26
N ALA A 495 0.80 7.57 2.29
CA ALA A 495 1.61 7.11 3.43
C ALA A 495 1.23 5.79 4.17
N PRO A 496 2.16 4.81 4.27
CA PRO A 496 2.09 3.76 5.29
C PRO A 496 2.59 4.35 6.62
N LYS A 497 1.70 4.41 7.61
CA LYS A 497 1.82 5.10 8.92
C LYS A 497 1.35 6.55 8.90
N CYS A 498 0.04 6.73 8.96
CA CYS A 498 -0.61 7.73 9.82
C CYS A 498 -2.11 7.45 9.80
N MET A 499 -2.66 6.90 10.90
CA MET A 499 -4.10 6.97 11.17
C MET A 499 -4.44 8.41 11.58
N LEU A 500 -4.30 9.38 10.68
CA LEU A 500 -4.72 10.77 10.90
C LEU A 500 -5.77 11.14 9.85
N ARG A 501 -7.00 10.90 10.29
CA ARG A 501 -8.28 11.58 10.00
C ARG A 501 -8.31 12.51 8.76
N CYS A 502 -8.80 11.98 7.64
CA CYS A 502 -9.68 12.75 6.76
C CYS A 502 -11.11 12.59 7.29
N ARG A 503 -11.60 13.55 8.10
CA ARG A 503 -12.96 13.51 8.70
C ARG A 503 -13.86 14.59 8.11
N THR A 504 -14.22 14.45 6.84
CA THR A 504 -15.56 14.88 6.40
C THR A 504 -16.62 14.12 7.21
N PRO A 505 -17.79 14.71 7.56
CA PRO A 505 -18.74 14.08 8.47
C PRO A 505 -19.17 12.70 7.98
N LEU A 506 -18.75 11.67 8.73
CA LEU A 506 -19.21 10.29 8.65
C LEU A 506 -20.69 10.23 9.05
N SER A 507 -21.60 10.55 8.13
CA SER A 507 -23.04 10.27 8.29
C SER A 507 -23.57 9.21 7.31
N VAL A 508 -22.70 8.54 6.54
CA VAL A 508 -23.10 7.51 5.55
C VAL A 508 -22.71 6.08 5.94
N CYS A 509 -21.83 5.83 6.92
CA CYS A 509 -21.38 4.46 7.25
C CYS A 509 -21.86 3.87 8.59
N SER A 510 -22.57 4.60 9.46
CA SER A 510 -22.93 4.11 10.79
C SER A 510 -24.23 3.29 10.89
N TRP A 511 -24.97 3.06 9.80
CA TRP A 511 -26.28 2.38 9.87
C TRP A 511 -26.34 0.94 9.35
N LEU A 512 -25.22 0.33 8.96
CA LEU A 512 -25.16 -1.09 8.55
C LEU A 512 -24.61 -2.02 9.64
N ARG A 513 -24.24 -1.50 10.81
CA ARG A 513 -23.86 -2.31 11.97
C ARG A 513 -25.07 -2.46 12.89
N GLY A 514 -25.84 -3.53 12.68
CA GLY A 514 -26.75 -4.04 13.71
C GLY A 514 -28.25 -3.90 13.43
N ARG A 515 -28.78 -4.64 12.44
CA ARG A 515 -30.13 -5.25 12.51
C ARG A 515 -30.17 -6.56 11.71
N PRO A 516 -30.79 -7.64 12.24
CA PRO A 516 -30.94 -8.89 11.51
C PRO A 516 -31.91 -8.76 10.33
N TRP A 517 -31.49 -9.29 9.19
CA TRP A 517 -32.05 -9.12 7.85
C TRP A 517 -33.23 -10.08 7.57
N LYS A 518 -34.32 -10.04 8.36
CA LYS A 518 -35.46 -10.96 8.15
C LYS A 518 -36.89 -10.42 8.26
N SER A 519 -37.16 -9.13 8.52
CA SER A 519 -38.57 -8.67 8.70
C SER A 519 -39.04 -7.52 7.81
N THR A 520 -38.24 -7.05 6.85
CA THR A 520 -38.61 -5.88 6.01
C THR A 520 -38.85 -6.24 4.53
N ALA A 521 -38.71 -7.51 4.15
CA ALA A 521 -38.94 -7.98 2.78
C ALA A 521 -40.43 -8.21 2.43
N THR A 522 -41.34 -8.13 3.41
CA THR A 522 -42.76 -8.52 3.21
C THR A 522 -43.74 -7.33 3.17
N ARG A 523 -43.28 -6.08 3.12
CA ARG A 523 -44.17 -4.89 3.11
C ARG A 523 -44.00 -3.92 1.94
N ILE A 524 -43.11 -4.18 0.99
CA ILE A 524 -42.91 -3.32 -0.20
C ILE A 524 -43.51 -3.96 -1.48
N TRP A 525 -44.02 -5.19 -1.41
CA TRP A 525 -44.62 -5.89 -2.57
C TRP A 525 -46.16 -5.74 -2.69
N ALA A 526 -46.78 -4.82 -1.96
CA ALA A 526 -48.25 -4.67 -1.92
C ALA A 526 -48.78 -3.29 -2.39
N LEU A 527 -47.99 -2.48 -3.08
CA LEU A 527 -48.42 -1.17 -3.60
C LEU A 527 -48.04 -0.92 -5.07
N SER A 528 -47.90 -1.97 -5.88
CA SER A 528 -47.73 -1.83 -7.34
C SER A 528 -48.63 -2.77 -8.16
N THR A 529 -49.86 -2.99 -7.69
CA THR A 529 -50.97 -3.51 -8.49
C THR A 529 -52.21 -2.65 -8.24
N ARG A 530 -52.20 -1.45 -8.84
CA ARG A 530 -53.34 -0.76 -9.45
C ARG A 530 -52.86 0.49 -10.17
#